data_AF-A0A1M4EFV3-F1
#
_entry.id   AF-A0A1M4EFV3-F1
#
_cell.length_a   1.000
_cell.length_b   1.000
_cell.length_c   1.000
_cell.angle_alpha   90.00
_cell.angle_beta   90.00
_cell.angle_gamma   90.00
#
_symmetry.space_group_name_H-M   'P 1'
#
loop_
_entity.id
_entity.type
_entity.pdbx_description
1 polymer ?
#
loop_
_entity_poly.entity_id
_entity_poly.type
_entity_poly.pdbx_seq_one_letter_code
_entity_poly.pdbx_strand_id
1 'polypeptide(L)'
;MTDDRRQRGLEMMGRVYGWEMRDGPGDFFGITVDHLFADIWSRPGLSMRDRRLLLVGVLAAKGLNDVLDIQIPAALRNSELSAEELREIAIFLTHYIGWPLGARLSVQIDTLVARHEKSSEGGTDG
;
A
#
# COMPACT_ATOMS: atom_id res chain seq x y z
N MET A 1 5.99 -12.57 25.68
CA MET A 1 6.28 -13.00 24.28
C MET A 1 5.29 -12.45 23.27
N THR A 2 4.00 -12.37 23.57
CA THR A 2 2.97 -11.70 22.74
C THR A 2 3.21 -10.19 22.60
N ASP A 3 3.69 -9.54 23.66
CA ASP A 3 3.97 -8.10 23.69
C ASP A 3 5.05 -7.68 22.68
N ASP A 4 6.12 -8.47 22.58
CA ASP A 4 7.18 -8.29 21.58
C ASP A 4 6.66 -8.50 20.15
N ARG A 5 5.73 -9.45 19.94
CA ARG A 5 5.08 -9.67 18.64
C ARG A 5 4.18 -8.48 18.26
N ARG A 6 3.35 -8.00 19.20
CA ARG A 6 2.47 -6.85 18.99
C ARG A 6 3.26 -5.61 18.60
N GLN A 7 4.34 -5.33 19.32
CA GLN A 7 5.21 -4.19 19.04
C GLN A 7 5.82 -4.26 17.63
N ARG A 8 6.43 -5.39 17.26
CA ARG A 8 6.97 -5.59 15.90
C ARG A 8 5.90 -5.47 14.81
N GLY A 9 4.69 -5.95 15.10
CA GLY A 9 3.54 -5.81 14.22
C GLY A 9 3.15 -4.36 13.99
N LEU A 10 3.07 -3.54 15.05
CA LEU A 10 2.75 -2.12 14.95
C LEU A 10 3.83 -1.36 14.17
N GLU A 11 5.11 -1.66 14.42
CA GLU A 11 6.22 -1.10 13.67
C GLU A 11 6.15 -1.43 12.19
N MET A 12 5.91 -2.70 11.85
CA MET A 12 5.77 -3.12 10.45
C MET A 12 4.52 -2.51 9.80
N MET A 13 3.40 -2.47 10.50
CA MET A 13 2.18 -1.83 10.02
C MET A 13 2.42 -0.34 9.71
N GLY A 14 3.12 0.36 10.60
CA GLY A 14 3.50 1.76 10.37
C GLY A 14 4.42 1.93 9.16
N ARG A 15 5.37 1.02 8.95
CA ARG A 15 6.20 0.98 7.72
C ARG A 15 5.34 0.74 6.48
N VAL A 16 4.40 -0.19 6.50
CA VAL A 16 3.55 -0.52 5.34
C VAL A 16 2.68 0.67 4.92
N TYR A 17 2.14 1.43 5.86
CA TYR A 17 1.24 2.55 5.56
C TYR A 17 1.94 3.92 5.47
N GLY A 18 3.16 4.02 6.00
CA GLY A 18 3.95 5.26 5.97
C GLY A 18 3.51 6.29 7.01
N TRP A 19 2.96 5.86 8.16
CA TRP A 19 2.66 6.70 9.31
C TRP A 19 2.76 5.90 10.61
N GLU A 20 2.94 6.57 11.74
CA GLU A 20 3.04 5.91 13.05
C GLU A 20 1.71 5.25 13.45
N MET A 21 1.77 3.98 13.86
CA MET A 21 0.59 3.22 14.28
C MET A 21 0.52 3.13 15.79
N ARG A 22 -0.66 3.43 16.34
CA ARG A 22 -0.99 3.20 17.74
C ARG A 22 -1.73 1.88 17.91
N ASP A 23 -1.52 1.23 19.05
CA ASP A 23 -2.29 0.02 19.36
C ASP A 23 -3.78 0.35 19.51
N GLY A 24 -4.61 -0.62 19.13
CA GLY A 24 -6.05 -0.47 19.01
C GLY A 24 -6.79 -1.59 19.75
N PRO A 25 -8.04 -1.35 20.18
CA PRO A 25 -8.82 -2.34 20.89
C PRO A 25 -9.33 -3.45 19.95
N GLY A 26 -9.53 -4.64 20.52
CA GLY A 26 -10.28 -5.73 19.90
C GLY A 26 -9.44 -6.77 19.16
N ASP A 27 -9.96 -8.00 19.14
CA ASP A 27 -9.25 -9.17 18.61
C ASP A 27 -8.94 -9.06 17.13
N PHE A 28 -9.82 -8.44 16.33
CA PHE A 28 -9.59 -8.27 14.89
C PHE A 28 -8.34 -7.42 14.61
N PHE A 29 -8.22 -6.29 15.32
CA PHE A 29 -7.04 -5.43 15.20
C PHE A 29 -5.80 -6.19 15.69
N GLY A 30 -5.93 -6.85 16.84
CA GLY A 30 -4.84 -7.62 17.41
C GLY A 30 -4.31 -8.73 16.50
N ILE A 31 -5.19 -9.55 15.93
CA ILE A 31 -4.82 -10.62 14.98
C ILE A 31 -4.18 -10.02 13.73
N THR A 32 -4.69 -8.90 13.23
CA THR A 32 -4.13 -8.22 12.06
C THR A 32 -2.69 -7.76 12.35
N VAL A 33 -2.46 -7.12 13.48
CA VAL A 33 -1.13 -6.64 13.86
C VAL A 33 -0.19 -7.81 14.16
N ASP A 34 -0.63 -8.73 15.01
CA ASP A 34 0.20 -9.82 15.53
C ASP A 34 0.53 -10.86 14.46
N HIS A 35 -0.31 -11.06 13.45
CA HIS A 35 -0.07 -12.08 12.42
C HIS A 35 0.25 -11.46 11.05
N LEU A 36 -0.63 -10.62 10.49
CA LEU A 36 -0.41 -10.09 9.14
C LEU A 36 0.85 -9.22 9.11
N PHE A 37 1.00 -8.28 10.05
CA PHE A 37 2.13 -7.36 10.03
C PHE A 37 3.37 -7.93 10.71
N ALA A 38 3.25 -8.51 11.91
CA ALA A 38 4.42 -9.04 12.60
C ALA A 38 5.03 -10.24 11.86
N ASP A 39 4.20 -11.15 11.34
CA ASP A 39 4.68 -12.38 10.73
C ASP A 39 4.69 -12.27 9.19
N ILE A 40 3.56 -12.05 8.51
CA ILE A 40 3.46 -12.23 7.05
C ILE A 40 4.25 -11.17 6.25
N TRP A 41 4.13 -9.89 6.60
CA TRP A 41 4.88 -8.81 5.94
C TRP A 41 6.39 -8.89 6.20
N SER A 42 6.79 -9.43 7.35
CA SER A 42 8.20 -9.51 7.78
C SER A 42 8.96 -10.73 7.25
N ARG A 43 8.30 -11.68 6.57
CA ARG A 43 8.96 -12.90 6.06
C ARG A 43 10.09 -12.59 5.09
N PRO A 44 11.17 -13.39 5.05
CA PRO A 44 12.17 -13.26 3.99
C PRO A 44 11.63 -13.75 2.64
N GLY A 45 12.30 -13.38 1.55
CA GLY A 45 12.06 -13.91 0.20
C GLY A 45 11.44 -12.92 -0.79
N LEU A 46 10.75 -11.89 -0.31
CA LEU A 46 10.27 -10.76 -1.13
C LEU A 46 10.67 -9.45 -0.47
N SER A 47 10.89 -8.41 -1.27
CA SER A 47 11.04 -7.04 -0.74
C SER A 47 9.68 -6.42 -0.40
N MET A 48 9.68 -5.26 0.26
CA MET A 48 8.46 -4.46 0.46
C MET A 48 7.84 -4.06 -0.88
N ARG A 49 8.69 -3.63 -1.82
CA ARG A 49 8.30 -3.29 -3.19
C ARG A 49 7.62 -4.47 -3.90
N ASP A 50 8.17 -5.68 -3.81
CA ASP A 50 7.58 -6.84 -4.49
C ASP A 50 6.21 -7.21 -3.89
N ARG A 51 6.07 -7.15 -2.57
CA ARG A 51 4.78 -7.33 -1.90
C ARG A 51 3.78 -6.28 -2.32
N ARG A 52 4.21 -5.02 -2.42
CA ARG A 52 3.36 -3.91 -2.87
C ARG A 52 2.84 -4.18 -4.29
N LEU A 53 3.73 -4.58 -5.20
CA LEU A 53 3.39 -4.89 -6.58
C LEU A 53 2.32 -5.99 -6.66
N LEU A 54 2.51 -7.09 -5.92
CA LEU A 54 1.54 -8.19 -5.85
C LEU A 54 0.19 -7.74 -5.28
N LEU A 55 0.22 -6.98 -4.17
CA LEU A 55 -0.99 -6.49 -3.53
C LEU A 55 -1.77 -5.56 -4.45
N VAL A 56 -1.13 -4.58 -5.08
CA VAL A 56 -1.75 -3.67 -6.05
C VAL A 56 -2.39 -4.46 -7.19
N GLY A 57 -1.68 -5.45 -7.75
CA GLY A 57 -2.22 -6.31 -8.81
C GLY A 57 -3.48 -7.07 -8.39
N VAL A 58 -3.48 -7.68 -7.20
CA VAL A 58 -4.66 -8.41 -6.67
C VAL A 58 -5.82 -7.45 -6.39
N LEU A 59 -5.56 -6.29 -5.80
CA LEU A 59 -6.61 -5.30 -5.51
C LEU A 59 -7.24 -4.76 -6.79
N ALA A 60 -6.42 -4.46 -7.80
CA ALA A 60 -6.89 -4.03 -9.12
C ALA A 60 -7.75 -5.11 -9.79
N ALA A 61 -7.28 -6.36 -9.83
CA ALA A 61 -8.02 -7.48 -10.41
C ALA A 61 -9.36 -7.75 -9.70
N LYS A 62 -9.46 -7.45 -8.40
CA LYS A 62 -10.69 -7.59 -7.62
C LYS A 62 -11.56 -6.33 -7.59
N GLY A 63 -11.13 -5.22 -8.20
CA GLY A 63 -11.85 -3.95 -8.13
C GLY A 63 -11.96 -3.35 -6.72
N LEU A 64 -10.99 -3.63 -5.84
CA LEU A 64 -10.97 -3.17 -4.44
C LEU A 64 -10.37 -1.75 -4.33
N ASN A 65 -11.06 -0.79 -4.94
CA ASN A 65 -10.57 0.59 -5.13
C ASN A 65 -10.33 1.33 -3.81
N ASP A 66 -11.18 1.14 -2.81
CA ASP A 66 -11.03 1.80 -1.50
C ASP A 66 -9.72 1.38 -0.80
N VAL A 67 -9.26 0.16 -1.07
CA VAL A 67 -7.97 -0.32 -0.55
C VAL A 67 -6.82 0.24 -1.39
N LEU A 68 -6.99 0.36 -2.71
CA LEU A 68 -6.01 1.00 -3.60
C LEU A 68 -5.76 2.47 -3.22
N ASP A 69 -6.80 3.20 -2.79
CA ASP A 69 -6.70 4.58 -2.29
C ASP A 69 -5.78 4.71 -1.07
N ILE A 70 -5.52 3.61 -0.36
CA ILE A 70 -4.60 3.55 0.79
C ILE A 70 -3.22 3.07 0.34
N GLN A 71 -3.15 2.00 -0.46
CA GLN A 71 -1.89 1.33 -0.77
C GLN A 71 -1.05 2.09 -1.80
N ILE A 72 -1.66 2.77 -2.77
CA ILE A 72 -0.92 3.55 -3.79
C ILE A 72 -0.19 4.75 -3.15
N PRO A 73 -0.83 5.59 -2.31
CA PRO A 73 -0.13 6.68 -1.65
C PRO A 73 0.95 6.20 -0.68
N ALA A 74 0.73 5.05 -0.01
CA ALA A 74 1.75 4.45 0.84
C ALA A 74 2.98 3.99 0.03
N ALA A 75 2.76 3.35 -1.13
CA ALA A 75 3.84 2.96 -2.03
C ALA A 75 4.69 4.14 -2.50
N LEU A 76 4.03 5.26 -2.86
CA LEU A 76 4.70 6.49 -3.27
C LEU A 76 5.52 7.11 -2.11
N ARG A 77 4.89 7.31 -0.95
CA ARG A 77 5.55 7.87 0.24
C ARG A 77 6.76 7.06 0.69
N ASN A 78 6.66 5.74 0.63
CA ASN A 78 7.73 4.83 1.01
C ASN A 78 8.78 4.63 -0.10
N SER A 79 8.62 5.29 -1.26
CA SER A 79 9.47 5.11 -2.43
C SER A 79 9.59 3.64 -2.88
N GLU A 80 8.52 2.87 -2.70
CA GLU A 80 8.43 1.46 -3.12
C GLU A 80 8.10 1.34 -4.61
N LEU A 81 7.30 2.27 -5.13
CA LEU A 81 6.92 2.37 -6.54
C LEU A 81 6.91 3.85 -6.95
N SER A 82 7.39 4.15 -8.15
CA SER A 82 7.29 5.49 -8.73
C SER A 82 5.94 5.73 -9.39
N ALA A 83 5.62 7.00 -9.67
CA ALA A 83 4.44 7.37 -10.45
C ALA A 83 4.45 6.75 -11.86
N GLU A 84 5.62 6.67 -12.49
CA GLU A 84 5.79 6.04 -13.81
C GLU A 84 5.54 4.54 -13.74
N GLU A 85 6.11 3.85 -12.75
CA GLU A 85 5.89 2.40 -12.56
C GLU A 85 4.41 2.07 -12.28
N LEU A 86 3.70 2.91 -11.52
CA LEU A 86 2.27 2.74 -11.28
C LEU A 86 1.45 2.87 -12.57
N ARG A 87 1.75 3.87 -13.40
CA ARG A 87 1.09 4.03 -14.71
C ARG A 87 1.34 2.84 -15.63
N GLU A 88 2.58 2.32 -15.66
CA GLU A 88 2.92 1.11 -16.41
C GLU A 88 2.15 -0.13 -15.91
N ILE A 89 1.97 -0.27 -14.59
CA ILE A 89 1.13 -1.33 -14.02
C ILE A 89 -0.30 -1.24 -14.54
N ALA A 90 -0.89 -0.04 -14.62
CA ALA A 90 -2.24 0.14 -15.15
C ALA A 90 -2.35 -0.27 -16.61
N ILE A 91 -1.39 0.16 -17.44
CA ILE A 91 -1.32 -0.20 -18.87
C ILE A 91 -1.24 -1.72 -19.02
N PHE A 92 -0.32 -2.36 -18.28
CA PHE A 92 -0.13 -3.80 -18.35
C PHE A 92 -1.37 -4.56 -17.87
N LEU A 93 -1.87 -4.26 -16.68
CA LEU A 93 -2.99 -4.99 -16.07
C LEU A 93 -4.28 -4.85 -16.88
N THR A 94 -4.53 -3.72 -17.55
CA THR A 94 -5.71 -3.52 -18.41
C THR A 94 -5.90 -4.67 -19.40
N HIS A 95 -4.81 -5.25 -19.90
CA HIS A 95 -4.84 -6.37 -20.86
C HIS A 95 -5.20 -7.73 -20.22
N TYR A 96 -5.03 -7.87 -18.91
CA TYR A 96 -5.29 -9.12 -18.18
C TYR A 96 -6.57 -9.07 -17.34
N ILE A 97 -6.95 -7.90 -16.83
CA ILE A 97 -8.13 -7.71 -15.97
C ILE A 97 -9.30 -7.04 -16.71
N GLY A 98 -9.08 -6.65 -17.97
CA GLY A 98 -10.07 -6.01 -18.83
C GLY A 98 -10.19 -4.50 -18.64
N TRP A 99 -10.67 -3.85 -19.70
CA TRP A 99 -10.82 -2.39 -19.77
C TRP A 99 -11.62 -1.75 -18.63
N PRO A 100 -12.74 -2.30 -18.13
CA PRO A 100 -13.51 -1.65 -17.07
C PRO A 100 -12.72 -1.45 -15.76
N LEU A 101 -11.94 -2.45 -15.36
CA LEU A 101 -11.10 -2.38 -14.16
C LEU A 101 -9.81 -1.60 -14.43
N GLY A 102 -9.17 -1.83 -15.58
CA GLY A 102 -7.93 -1.17 -15.98
C GLY A 102 -8.07 0.35 -16.15
N ALA A 103 -9.10 0.82 -16.85
CA ALA A 103 -9.36 2.24 -17.04
C ALA A 103 -9.64 2.95 -15.70
N ARG A 104 -10.37 2.29 -14.80
CA ARG A 104 -10.60 2.80 -13.44
C ARG A 104 -9.31 2.92 -12.65
N LEU A 105 -8.46 1.89 -12.67
CA LEU A 105 -7.15 1.91 -12.02
C LEU A 105 -6.27 3.05 -12.56
N SER A 106 -6.24 3.25 -13.89
CA SER A 106 -5.47 4.32 -14.52
C SER A 106 -5.87 5.70 -14.00
N VAL A 107 -7.18 6.02 -14.00
CA VAL A 107 -7.71 7.30 -13.50
C VAL A 107 -7.40 7.46 -12.00
N GLN A 108 -7.54 6.39 -11.23
CA GLN A 108 -7.26 6.40 -9.80
C GLN A 108 -5.78 6.70 -9.53
N ILE A 109 -4.85 6.06 -10.25
CA ILE A 109 -3.41 6.30 -10.11
C ILE A 109 -3.07 7.75 -10.41
N ASP A 110 -3.53 8.30 -11.54
CA ASP A 110 -3.23 9.69 -11.89
C ASP A 110 -3.77 10.67 -10.85
N THR A 111 -4.96 10.41 -10.32
CA THR A 111 -5.56 11.21 -9.24
C THR A 111 -4.71 11.19 -7.97
N LEU A 112 -4.23 10.01 -7.58
CA LEU A 112 -3.45 9.84 -6.34
C LEU A 112 -2.03 10.37 -6.48
N VAL A 113 -1.39 10.21 -7.65
CA VAL A 113 -0.10 10.80 -7.97
C VAL A 113 -0.18 12.32 -7.90
N ALA A 114 -1.15 12.94 -8.55
CA ALA A 114 -1.31 14.40 -8.52
C ALA A 114 -1.56 14.95 -7.09
N ARG A 115 -2.24 14.18 -6.23
CA ARG A 115 -2.41 14.55 -4.81
C ARG A 115 -1.11 14.42 -4.03
N HIS A 116 -0.31 13.39 -4.30
CA HIS A 116 0.98 13.18 -3.67
C HIS A 116 1.98 14.29 -4.01
N GLU A 117 2.07 14.65 -5.30
CA GLU A 117 2.94 15.73 -5.80
C GLU A 117 2.62 17.09 -5.15
N LYS A 118 1.34 17.47 -5.09
CA LYS A 118 0.90 18.69 -4.41
C LYS A 118 1.25 18.71 -2.93
N SER A 119 1.19 17.55 -2.28
CA SER A 119 1.51 17.42 -0.85
C SER A 119 3.02 17.51 -0.61
N SER A 120 3.85 17.08 -1.56
CA SER A 120 5.31 17.26 -1.49
C SER A 120 5.75 18.69 -1.77
N GLU A 121 5.09 19.42 -2.67
CA GLU A 121 5.45 20.80 -3.01
C GLU A 121 5.11 21.78 -1.88
N GLY A 122 3.95 21.63 -1.24
CA GLY A 122 3.49 22.49 -0.14
C GLY A 122 4.22 22.31 1.20
N GLY A 123 5.15 21.35 1.30
CA GLY A 123 5.97 21.11 2.51
C GLY A 123 7.32 21.84 2.51
N THR A 124 7.62 22.63 1.48
CA THR A 124 8.92 23.31 1.32
C THR A 124 8.94 24.76 1.81
N ASP A 125 7.78 25.30 2.23
CA ASP A 125 7.63 26.61 2.88
C ASP A 125 7.13 26.42 4.33
N GLY A 126 8.05 26.17 5.26
CA GLY A 126 7.76 26.00 6.68
C GLY A 126 9.00 26.01 7.56
#